data_AF-A0AAD4XB84-F1
#
_entry.id   AF-A0AAD4XB84-F1
#
_cell.length_a   1.000
_cell.length_b   1.000
_cell.length_c   1.000
_cell.angle_alpha   90.00
_cell.angle_beta   90.00
_cell.angle_gamma   90.00
#
_symmetry.space_group_name_H-M   'P 1'
#
loop_
_entity.id
_entity.type
_entity.pdbx_description
1 polymer ?
#
loop_
_entity_poly.entity_id
_entity_poly.type
_entity_poly.pdbx_seq_one_letter_code
_entity_poly.pdbx_strand_id
1 'polypeptide(L)' 'MELLVWRWRMNTLRRTQNFEFHSDRVMDVDWRDFDTFATSSADTKINICKVGENHLVKTFLGHKLLLQ' A
#
# COMPACT_ATOMS: atom_id res chain seq x y z
N MET A 1 -1.29 12.16 10.07
CA MET A 1 -2.36 11.75 9.14
C MET A 1 -1.80 10.59 8.35
N GLU A 2 -2.15 9.36 8.74
CA GLU A 2 -1.71 8.15 8.06
C GLU A 2 -2.45 8.07 6.72
N LEU A 3 -1.71 8.08 5.61
CA LEU A 3 -2.29 7.85 4.31
C LEU A 3 -2.51 6.34 4.17
N LEU A 4 -3.77 5.94 4.06
CA LEU A 4 -4.20 4.56 3.85
C LEU A 4 -4.57 4.36 2.38
N VAL A 5 -4.31 3.18 1.83
CA VAL A 5 -4.72 2.82 0.47
C VAL A 5 -6.10 2.17 0.52
N TRP A 6 -7.01 2.64 -0.32
CA TRP A 6 -8.39 2.17 -0.37
C TRP A 6 -8.80 1.84 -1.80
N ARG A 7 -9.58 0.78 -1.95
CA ARG A 7 -10.26 0.49 -3.20
C ARG A 7 -11.68 1.03 -3.19
N TRP A 8 -12.01 1.86 -4.17
CA TRP A 8 -13.36 2.40 -4.34
C TRP A 8 -14.08 1.75 -5.51
N ARG A 9 -15.37 1.44 -5.29
CA ARG A 9 -16.29 1.11 -6.36
C ARG A 9 -16.92 2.40 -6.87
N MET A 10 -16.59 2.80 -8.09
CA MET A 10 -16.96 4.10 -8.64
C MET A 10 -18.47 4.27 -8.86
N ASN A 11 -19.16 3.21 -9.27
CA ASN A 11 -20.60 3.26 -9.53
C ASN A 11 -21.45 3.48 -8.26
N THR A 12 -20.98 3.01 -7.10
CA THR A 12 -21.68 3.17 -5.82
C THR A 12 -20.99 4.18 -4.89
N LEU A 13 -19.85 4.74 -5.30
CA LEU A 13 -18.97 5.56 -4.48
C LEU A 13 -18.74 4.93 -3.09
N ARG A 14 -18.52 3.61 -3.07
CA ARG A 14 -18.31 2.86 -1.83
C ARG A 14 -16.90 2.32 -1.76
N ARG A 15 -16.32 2.45 -0.57
CA ARG A 15 -15.09 1.79 -0.18
C ARG A 15 -15.32 0.29 -0.10
N THR A 16 -14.50 -0.49 -0.78
CA THR A 16 -14.64 -1.95 -0.88
C THR A 16 -13.55 -2.71 -0.14
N GLN A 17 -12.37 -2.10 0.01
CA GLN A 17 -11.23 -2.73 0.66
C GLN A 17 -10.28 -1.66 1.21
N ASN A 18 -9.60 -1.99 2.31
CA ASN A 18 -8.57 -1.19 2.94
C ASN A 18 -7.25 -1.95 2.98
N PHE A 19 -6.14 -1.22 2.86
CA PHE A 19 -4.80 -1.78 2.92
C PHE A 19 -4.00 -1.01 3.97
N GLU A 20 -3.93 -1.58 5.17
CA GLU A 20 -3.36 -0.97 6.38
C GLU A 20 -2.11 -1.75 6.80
N PHE A 21 -1.12 -1.83 5.90
CA PHE A 21 0.06 -2.68 6.07
C PHE A 21 1.34 -1.93 6.44
N HIS A 22 1.29 -0.60 6.46
CA HIS A 22 2.40 0.25 6.83
C HIS A 22 2.19 0.82 8.22
N SER A 23 3.29 0.95 8.98
CA SER A 23 3.28 1.55 10.31
C SER A 23 3.56 3.06 10.30
N ASP A 24 3.74 3.65 9.12
CA ASP A 24 3.96 5.07 8.90
C ASP A 24 3.37 5.48 7.53
N ARG A 25 3.41 6.79 7.23
CA ARG A 25 2.80 7.41 6.05
C ARG A 25 3.19 6.69 4.76
N VAL A 26 2.18 6.21 4.03
CA VAL A 26 2.33 5.78 2.63
C VAL A 26 2.72 6.99 1.79
N MET A 27 3.82 6.86 1.07
CA MET A 27 4.44 7.92 0.28
C MET A 27 4.04 7.84 -1.19
N ASP A 28 3.97 6.62 -1.74
CA ASP A 28 3.64 6.39 -3.15
C ASP A 28 2.94 5.05 -3.36
N VAL A 29 2.19 4.93 -4.46
CA VAL A 29 1.49 3.72 -4.90
C VAL A 29 1.65 3.58 -6.41
N ASP A 30 2.15 2.43 -6.86
CA ASP A 30 2.31 2.13 -8.28
C ASP A 30 1.70 0.77 -8.65
N TRP A 31 1.06 0.68 -9.82
CA TRP A 31 0.32 -0.50 -10.25
C TRP A 31 1.13 -1.32 -11.25
N ARG A 32 1.25 -2.62 -10.99
CA ARG A 32 1.87 -3.55 -11.95
C ARG A 32 0.87 -4.02 -13.02
N ASP A 33 -0.35 -4.30 -12.58
CA ASP A 33 -1.44 -4.86 -13.40
C ASP A 33 -2.80 -4.47 -12.78
N PHE A 34 -3.90 -5.15 -13.15
CA PHE A 34 -5.25 -4.79 -12.70
C PHE A 34 -5.56 -5.07 -11.23
N ASP A 35 -4.79 -5.96 -10.59
CA ASP A 35 -5.05 -6.37 -9.22
C ASP A 35 -3.83 -6.28 -8.30
N THR A 36 -2.63 -6.12 -8.83
CA THR A 36 -1.39 -6.08 -8.06
C THR A 36 -0.74 -4.69 -8.11
N PHE A 37 -0.39 -4.17 -6.94
CA PHE A 37 0.27 -2.87 -6.80
C PHE A 37 1.34 -2.89 -5.70
N ALA A 38 2.28 -1.97 -5.79
CA ALA A 38 3.31 -1.71 -4.80
C ALA A 38 3.00 -0.44 -4.03
N THR A 39 3.27 -0.44 -2.73
CA THR A 39 3.20 0.75 -1.88
C THR A 39 4.56 1.00 -1.23
N SER A 40 4.97 2.27 -1.15
CA SER A 40 6.15 2.69 -0.38
C SER A 40 5.72 3.53 0.81
N SER A 41 6.48 3.48 1.90
CA SER A 41 6.17 4.24 3.12
C SER A 41 7.42 4.78 3.81
N ALA A 42 7.21 5.80 4.65
CA ALA A 42 8.20 6.30 5.59
C ALA A 42 8.66 5.23 6.60
N ASP A 43 7.93 4.12 6.76
CA ASP A 43 8.35 2.97 7.55
C ASP A 43 9.49 2.15 6.92
N THR A 44 10.04 2.61 5.79
CA THR A 44 11.16 2.04 5.02
C THR A 44 10.86 0.72 4.32
N LYS A 45 9.58 0.30 4.27
CA LYS A 45 9.16 -0.92 3.56
C LYS A 45 8.57 -0.57 2.20
N ILE A 46 8.75 -1.50 1.27
CA ILE A 46 7.90 -1.60 0.08
C ILE A 46 7.03 -2.84 0.24
N ASN A 47 5.73 -2.68 0.11
CA ASN A 47 4.77 -3.77 0.22
C ASN A 47 4.11 -4.03 -1.13
N ILE A 48 4.00 -5.31 -1.50
CA ILE A 48 3.21 -5.77 -2.64
C ILE A 48 1.86 -6.24 -2.12
N CYS A 49 0.81 -5.64 -2.66
CA CYS A 49 -0.57 -5.87 -2.30
C CYS A 49 -1.33 -6.41 -3.50
N LYS A 50 -2.38 -7.17 -3.23
CA LYS A 50 -3.30 -7.65 -4.26
C LYS A 50 -4.74 -7.37 -3.89
N VAL A 51 -5.51 -6.87 -4.85
CA VAL A 51 -6.93 -6.57 -4.71
C VAL A 51 -7.70 -7.86 -4.44
N GLY A 52 -8.56 -7.83 -3.41
CA GLY A 52 -9.31 -8.98 -2.94
C GLY A 52 -8.57 -9.86 -1.92
N GLU A 53 -7.26 -9.64 -1.73
CA GLU A 53 -6.49 -10.31 -0.68
C GLU A 53 -6.40 -9.42 0.57
N ASN A 54 -6.62 -10.02 1.75
CA ASN A 54 -6.54 -9.33 3.03
C ASN A 54 -5.17 -9.48 3.71
N HIS A 55 -4.17 -9.98 2.96
CA HIS A 55 -2.79 -10.10 3.40
C HIS A 55 -1.84 -9.54 2.34
N LEU A 56 -0.62 -9.26 2.77
CA LEU A 56 0.46 -8.87 1.88
C LEU A 56 0.87 -10.05 1.00
N VAL A 57 1.11 -9.78 -0.28
CA VAL A 57 1.75 -10.74 -1.19
C VAL A 57 3.23 -10.86 -0.84
N LYS A 58 3.89 -9.73 -0.60
CA LYS A 58 5.33 -9.66 -0.32
C LYS A 58 5.71 -8.34 0.36
N THR A 59 6.75 -8.38 1.19
CA THR A 59 7.43 -7.19 1.69
C THR A 59 8.88 -7.18 1.21
N PHE A 60 9.33 -6.03 0.72
CA PHE A 60 10.73 -5.76 0.43
C PHE A 60 11.29 -4.84 1.52
N LEU A 61 12.43 -5.24 2.05
CA LEU A 61 13.21 -4.53 3.06
C LEU A 61 14.54 -4.11 2.42
N GLY A 62 15.12 -3.00 2.86
CA GLY A 62 16.44 -2.57 2.41
C GLY A 62 16.60 -1.06 2.32
N HIS A 63 15.51 -0.33 2.10
CA HIS A 63 15.53 1.11 2.32
C HIS A 63 15.87 1.39 3.77
N LYS A 64 16.76 2.36 3.98
CA LYS A 64 17.12 2.85 5.31
C LYS A 64 16.94 4.35 5.27
N LEU A 65 16.33 4.89 6.32
CA LEU A 65 16.39 6.30 6.57
C LEU A 65 17.86 6.64 6.87
N LEU A 66 18.48 7.45 6.02
CA LEU A 66 19.74 8.08 6.36
C LEU A 66 19.43 9.21 7.34
N LEU A 67 19.55 8.92 8.64
CA LEU A 67 19.64 9.96 9.65
C LEU A 67 21.06 10.54 9.57
N GLN A 68 21.17 11.78 9.12
CA GLN A 68 22.33 12.66 9.37
C GLN A 68 22.04 13.52 10.59
#